data_AF-A0AAP2Z7H3-F1
#
_entry.id   AF-A0AAP2Z7H3-F1
#
_cell.length_a   1.000
_cell.length_b   1.000
_cell.length_c   1.000
_cell.angle_alpha   90.00
_cell.angle_beta   90.00
_cell.angle_gamma   90.00
#
_symmetry.space_group_name_H-M   'P 1'
#
loop_
_entity.id
_entity.type
_entity.pdbx_description
1 polymer ?
#
loop_
_entity_poly.entity_id
_entity_poly.type
_entity_poly.pdbx_seq_one_letter_code
_entity_poly.pdbx_strand_id
1 'polypeptide(L)' 'MDREMLTDQRELVELIESAGWEVTGLELSSYDSPWVDEDAPEAEVTITARKPYVEDEDADEDDESPFRISD' A
#
# COMPACT_ATOMS: atom_id res chain seq x y z
N MET A 1 -23.17 -5.89 6.29
CA MET A 1 -21.87 -6.38 6.80
C MET A 1 -21.01 -6.91 5.66
N ASP A 2 -21.10 -8.17 5.20
CA ASP A 2 -20.14 -8.69 4.19
C ASP A 2 -20.12 -7.93 2.86
N ARG A 3 -21.28 -7.44 2.41
CA ARG A 3 -21.39 -6.77 1.10
C ARG A 3 -20.83 -5.33 1.12
N GLU A 4 -20.86 -4.68 2.28
CA GLU A 4 -20.30 -3.33 2.48
C GLU A 4 -18.78 -3.41 2.57
N MET A 5 -18.25 -4.34 3.37
CA MET A 5 -16.80 -4.61 3.47
C MET A 5 -16.18 -4.95 2.11
N LEU A 6 -16.85 -5.78 1.30
CA LEU A 6 -16.39 -6.10 -0.05
C LEU A 6 -16.44 -4.89 -1.01
N THR A 7 -17.34 -3.94 -0.77
CA THR A 7 -17.42 -2.70 -1.55
C THR A 7 -16.25 -1.79 -1.18
N ASP A 8 -16.02 -1.57 0.12
CA ASP A 8 -14.90 -0.77 0.62
C ASP A 8 -13.54 -1.32 0.15
N GLN A 9 -13.36 -2.64 0.22
CA GLN A 9 -12.20 -3.34 -0.29
C GLN A 9 -11.96 -3.05 -1.78
N ARG A 10 -13.03 -3.11 -2.59
CA ARG A 10 -12.94 -2.88 -4.03
C ARG A 10 -12.59 -1.42 -4.33
N GLU A 11 -13.19 -0.47 -3.62
CA GLU A 11 -12.88 0.95 -3.77
C GLU A 11 -11.40 1.25 -3.44
N LEU A 12 -10.84 0.60 -2.40
CA LEU A 12 -9.42 0.71 -2.07
C LEU A 12 -8.51 0.17 -3.19
N VAL A 13 -8.86 -0.97 -3.79
CA VAL A 13 -8.12 -1.54 -4.93
C VAL A 13 -8.17 -0.59 -6.12
N GLU A 14 -9.36 -0.10 -6.49
CA GLU A 14 -9.53 0.83 -7.61
C GLU A 14 -8.72 2.12 -7.41
N LEU A 15 -8.60 2.62 -6.18
CA LEU A 15 -7.80 3.79 -5.84
C LEU A 15 -6.29 3.52 -6.00
N ILE A 16 -5.81 2.37 -5.54
CA ILE A 16 -4.39 1.97 -5.65
C ILE A 16 -4.02 1.77 -7.13
N GLU A 17 -4.85 1.06 -7.88
CA GLU A 17 -4.65 0.85 -9.32
C GLU A 17 -4.70 2.17 -10.10
N SER A 18 -5.63 3.07 -9.78
CA SER A 18 -5.69 4.41 -10.38
C SER A 18 -4.46 5.27 -10.07
N ALA A 19 -3.74 5.01 -8.97
CA ALA A 19 -2.47 5.66 -8.66
C ALA A 19 -1.28 5.05 -9.45
N GLY A 20 -1.55 4.06 -10.31
CA GLY A 20 -0.56 3.40 -11.17
C GLY A 20 0.22 2.30 -10.47
N TRP A 21 -0.31 1.76 -9.37
CA TRP A 21 0.24 0.58 -8.72
C TRP A 21 -0.47 -0.68 -9.23
N GLU A 22 0.27 -1.74 -9.49
CA GLU A 22 -0.32 -3.05 -9.78
C GLU A 22 -0.56 -3.79 -8.47
N VAL A 23 -1.81 -4.10 -8.15
CA VAL A 23 -2.16 -4.89 -6.96
C VAL A 23 -1.85 -6.37 -7.23
N THR A 24 -0.95 -6.94 -6.43
CA THR A 24 -0.48 -8.33 -6.58
C THR A 24 -0.99 -9.27 -5.49
N GLY A 25 -1.55 -8.73 -4.41
CA GLY A 25 -2.07 -9.53 -3.31
C GLY A 25 -3.12 -8.76 -2.51
N LEU A 26 -4.12 -9.48 -2.03
CA LEU A 26 -5.19 -8.95 -1.21
C LEU A 26 -5.61 -9.99 -0.17
N GLU A 27 -5.63 -9.58 1.09
CA GLU A 27 -6.06 -10.38 2.22
C GLU A 27 -7.11 -9.59 3.02
N LEU A 28 -8.22 -10.24 3.37
CA LEU A 28 -9.28 -9.68 4.20
C LEU A 28 -9.41 -10.53 5.46
N SER A 29 -9.23 -9.91 6.61
CA SER A 29 -9.33 -10.50 7.94
C SER A 29 -10.41 -9.77 8.73
N SER A 30 -11.19 -10.51 9.52
CA SER A 30 -11.94 -9.90 10.61
C SER A 30 -10.98 -9.65 11.76
N TYR A 31 -10.84 -8.39 12.20
CA TYR A 31 -10.09 -8.05 13.39
C TYR A 31 -11.04 -7.98 14.58
N ASP A 32 -10.96 -9.01 15.43
CA ASP A 32 -11.65 -9.04 16.72
C ASP A 32 -10.70 -8.40 17.74
N SER A 33 -10.81 -7.07 17.90
CA SER A 33 -9.92 -6.33 18.78
C SER A 33 -10.20 -6.68 20.24
N PRO A 34 -9.22 -7.18 21.02
CA PRO A 34 -9.42 -7.48 22.44
C PRO A 34 -9.57 -6.22 23.31
N TRP A 35 -9.45 -5.03 22.71
CA TRP A 35 -9.52 -3.72 23.35
C TRP A 35 -10.77 -2.93 22.99
N VAL A 36 -11.58 -3.44 22.07
CA VAL A 36 -12.85 -2.85 21.63
C VAL A 36 -13.96 -3.73 22.20
N ASP A 37 -15.06 -3.13 22.66
CA ASP A 37 -16.22 -3.87 23.13
C ASP A 37 -16.69 -4.89 22.06
N GLU A 38 -17.07 -6.10 22.48
CA GLU A 38 -17.44 -7.28 21.66
C GLU A 38 -18.56 -7.03 20.60
N ASP A 39 -19.11 -5.82 20.53
CA ASP A 39 -20.22 -5.41 19.65
C ASP A 39 -19.77 -4.60 18.41
N ALA A 40 -18.47 -4.35 18.22
CA ALA A 40 -17.94 -3.62 17.06
C ALA A 40 -16.92 -4.45 16.26
N PRO A 41 -17.38 -5.36 15.38
CA PRO A 41 -16.48 -6.13 14.52
C PRO A 41 -15.77 -5.19 13.53
N GLU A 42 -14.44 -5.20 13.53
CA GLU A 42 -13.63 -4.41 12.60
C GLU A 42 -13.16 -5.29 11.43
N ALA A 43 -13.18 -4.71 10.22
CA ALA A 43 -12.62 -5.33 9.04
C ALA A 43 -11.17 -4.84 8.85
N GLU A 44 -10.23 -5.77 8.73
CA GLU A 44 -8.85 -5.48 8.35
C GLU A 44 -8.61 -5.95 6.92
N VAL A 45 -7.99 -5.10 6.10
CA VAL A 45 -7.59 -5.44 4.74
C VAL A 45 -6.10 -5.16 4.55
N THR A 46 -5.36 -6.17 4.08
CA THR A 46 -3.95 -6.05 3.70
C THR A 46 -3.83 -6.12 2.17
N ILE A 47 -3.22 -5.09 1.57
CA ILE A 47 -3.05 -4.99 0.11
C ILE A 47 -1.56 -4.93 -0.20
N THR A 48 -1.09 -5.84 -1.05
CA THR A 48 0.28 -5.82 -1.59
C THR A 48 0.23 -5.31 -3.02
N ALA A 49 0.97 -4.24 -3.32
CA ALA A 49 1.03 -3.66 -4.65
C ALA A 49 2.47 -3.28 -5.04
N ARG A 50 2.75 -3.26 -6.34
CA ARG A 50 4.06 -2.85 -6.89
C ARG A 50 3.89 -1.78 -7.95
N LYS A 51 4.83 -0.84 -8.01
CA LYS A 51 4.92 0.15 -9.06
C LYS A 51 6.37 0.22 -9.53
N PRO A 52 6.66 -0.02 -10.82
CA PRO A 52 8.01 0.19 -11.34
C PRO A 52 8.28 1.69 -11.34
N TYR A 53 9.40 2.08 -10.74
CA TYR A 53 9.98 3.39 -10.94
C TYR A 53 11.07 3.19 -11.99
N VAL A 54 10.87 3.77 -13.18
CA VAL A 54 12.00 3.97 -14.08
C VAL A 54 12.91 4.99 -13.40
N GLU A 55 14.18 4.61 -13.20
CA GLU A 55 15.20 5.60 -12.94
C GLU A 55 15.20 6.50 -14.18
N ASP A 56 14.84 7.78 -14.02
CA ASP A 56 15.03 8.76 -15.09
C ASP A 56 16.50 8.63 -15.51
N GLU A 57 16.71 8.19 -16.76
CA GLU A 57 18.02 8.09 -17.39
C GLU A 57 18.64 9.50 -17.64
N ASP A 58 18.02 10.54 -17.09
CA ASP A 58 18.43 11.95 -17.04
C ASP A 58 18.98 12.35 -15.66
N ALA A 59 19.51 11.41 -14.87
CA ALA A 59 20.40 11.71 -13.74
C ALA A 59 21.87 11.80 -14.19
N ASP A 60 22.11 12.45 -15.32
CA ASP A 60 23.44 12.93 -15.70
C ASP A 60 23.63 14.34 -15.13
N GLU A 61 24.71 14.49 -14.35
CA GLU A 61 25.37 15.75 -13.96
C GLU A 61 24.72 16.58 -12.82
N ASP A 62 24.91 16.15 -11.56
CA ASP A 62 25.35 16.98 -10.40
C ASP A 62 25.05 16.31 -9.03
N ASP A 63 25.55 15.09 -8.79
CA ASP A 63 25.65 14.57 -7.41
C ASP A 63 27.12 14.35 -7.03
N GLU A 64 27.85 15.47 -6.93
CA GLU A 64 28.95 15.59 -5.97
C GLU A 64 28.39 15.38 -4.57
N SER A 65 28.10 14.12 -4.22
CA SER A 65 27.66 13.77 -2.88
C SER A 65 28.77 14.21 -1.90
N PRO A 66 28.51 15.17 -0.98
CA PRO A 66 29.54 15.73 -0.09
C PRO A 66 29.99 14.76 1.02
N PHE A 67 29.53 13.50 0.95
CA PHE A 67 29.77 12.45 1.95
C PHE A 67 30.63 11.29 1.43
N ARG A 68 31.31 11.43 0.27
CA ARG A 68 32.42 10.51 -0.04
C ARG A 68 33.58 10.78 0.94
N ILE A 69 33.55 10.08 2.06
CA ILE A 69 34.75 9.83 2.86
C ILE A 69 35.66 8.96 1.98
N SER A 70 36.69 9.57 1.42
CA SER A 70 37.85 8.85 0.90
C SER A 70 38.59 8.24 2.09
N ASP A 71 38.74 6.92 2.08
CA ASP A 71 39.75 6.20 2.85
C ASP A 71 41.10 6.29 2.15
#